data_AF-A0A850MEZ9-F1
#
_entry.id   AF-A0A850MEZ9-F1
#
_cell.length_a   1.000
_cell.length_b   1.000
_cell.length_c   1.000
_cell.angle_alpha   90.00
_cell.angle_beta   90.00
_cell.angle_gamma   90.00
#
_symmetry.space_group_name_H-M   'P 1'
#
loop_
_entity.id
_entity.type
_entity.pdbx_description
1 polymer ?
#
loop_
_entity_poly.entity_id
_entity_poly.type
_entity_poly.pdbx_seq_one_letter_code
_entity_poly.pdbx_strand_id
1 'polypeptide(L)'
;MDENSDCENCGLNEKLNCKFEGKFLAGFLTYVIPFFFTAFFGMIFTGLLTENWLFLIAYGVFIVLFFTIIEMRILCRHCPYYAREGRTIHCHANEGLPRLWKYDPKPLNKLEKLLFILCIIFLGVFPIVTEVYGIWWIYNDYARYGYFVALGLIGITITTTITLIVWLIGLRLFFCPNCVNFSCPLNRVPRNLVDAYLEKNPIMKKAWKERE
;
A
#
# COMPACT_ATOMS: atom_id res chain seq x y z
N MET A 1 4.14 21.33 3.99
CA MET A 1 3.37 21.61 2.76
C MET A 1 2.36 22.68 3.12
N ASP A 2 2.30 23.75 2.34
CA ASP A 2 1.35 24.84 2.55
C ASP A 2 0.06 24.55 1.75
N GLU A 3 -1.06 24.36 2.45
CA GLU A 3 -2.36 24.13 1.83
C GLU A 3 -2.86 25.35 1.05
N ASN A 4 -2.37 26.55 1.41
CA ASN A 4 -2.72 27.82 0.77
C ASN A 4 -1.78 28.18 -0.40
N SER A 5 -0.83 27.31 -0.75
CA SER A 5 0.06 27.56 -1.88
C SER A 5 -0.71 27.68 -3.19
N ASP A 6 -0.43 28.74 -3.96
CA ASP A 6 -1.03 28.97 -5.27
C ASP A 6 -0.45 27.97 -6.29
N CYS A 7 -1.26 26.97 -6.65
CA CYS A 7 -0.89 25.94 -7.61
C CYS A 7 -1.14 26.36 -9.06
N GLU A 8 -2.00 27.36 -9.32
CA GLU A 8 -2.32 27.81 -10.68
C GLU A 8 -1.11 28.48 -11.33
N ASN A 9 -0.34 29.23 -10.53
CA ASN A 9 0.92 29.86 -10.96
C ASN A 9 2.16 28.98 -10.72
N CYS A 10 1.98 27.78 -10.17
CA CYS A 10 3.06 26.84 -9.96
C CYS A 10 3.30 26.05 -11.24
N GLY A 11 4.43 26.25 -11.93
CA GLY A 11 4.78 25.52 -13.17
C GLY A 11 4.84 23.98 -13.10
N LEU A 12 4.45 23.37 -11.97
CA LEU A 12 4.11 21.96 -11.83
C LEU A 12 2.65 21.64 -12.23
N ASN A 13 1.80 22.67 -12.46
CA ASN A 13 0.43 22.66 -13.01
C ASN A 13 -0.40 21.43 -12.60
N GLU A 14 -0.54 21.17 -11.29
CA GLU A 14 -1.33 20.06 -10.74
C GLU A 14 -0.95 18.65 -11.22
N LYS A 15 0.20 18.47 -11.87
CA LYS A 15 0.69 17.16 -12.32
C LYS A 15 1.12 16.26 -11.17
N LEU A 16 1.13 16.78 -9.95
CA LEU A 16 1.52 16.08 -8.73
C LEU A 16 0.48 16.29 -7.65
N ASN A 17 0.20 15.24 -6.90
CA ASN A 17 -0.70 15.25 -5.75
C ASN A 17 -0.01 15.91 -4.55
N CYS A 18 0.20 17.22 -4.63
CA CYS A 18 0.88 18.02 -3.62
C CYS A 18 -0.04 18.44 -2.46
N LYS A 19 -1.35 18.46 -2.68
CA LYS A 19 -2.38 18.79 -1.69
C LYS A 19 -3.25 17.57 -1.39
N PHE A 20 -3.67 17.47 -0.13
CA PHE A 20 -4.60 16.44 0.26
C PHE A 20 -5.98 16.71 -0.34
N GLU A 21 -6.61 15.66 -0.87
CA GLU A 21 -7.93 15.72 -1.47
C GLU A 21 -8.71 14.45 -1.09
N GLY A 22 -9.81 14.62 -0.36
CA GLY A 22 -10.61 13.49 0.13
C GLY A 22 -11.19 12.62 -0.99
N LYS A 23 -11.49 13.19 -2.16
CA LYS A 23 -11.95 12.42 -3.33
C LYS A 23 -10.89 11.45 -3.82
N PHE A 24 -9.63 11.85 -3.77
CA PHE A 24 -8.52 11.02 -4.19
C PHE A 24 -8.26 9.89 -3.17
N LEU A 25 -8.42 10.16 -1.87
CA LEU A 25 -8.44 9.12 -0.82
C LEU A 25 -9.59 8.12 -1.05
N ALA A 26 -10.81 8.59 -1.33
CA ALA A 26 -11.95 7.72 -1.63
C ALA A 26 -11.69 6.86 -2.88
N GLY A 27 -11.06 7.43 -3.92
CA GLY A 27 -10.59 6.71 -5.08
C GLY A 27 -9.61 5.60 -4.70
N PHE A 28 -8.59 5.91 -3.89
CA PHE A 28 -7.62 4.92 -3.40
C PHE A 28 -8.31 3.77 -2.65
N LEU A 29 -9.24 4.12 -1.75
CA LEU A 29 -10.01 3.16 -0.95
C LEU A 29 -10.86 2.23 -1.82
N THR A 30 -11.41 2.75 -2.92
CA THR A 30 -12.20 1.97 -3.89
C THR A 30 -11.39 0.83 -4.51
N TYR A 31 -10.09 1.02 -4.71
CA TYR A 31 -9.22 -0.01 -5.27
C TYR A 31 -8.71 -1.01 -4.21
N VAL A 32 -8.43 -0.55 -2.99
CA VAL A 32 -7.78 -1.39 -1.97
C VAL A 32 -8.77 -2.21 -1.14
N ILE A 33 -9.97 -1.69 -0.87
CA ILE A 33 -10.98 -2.36 -0.03
C ILE A 33 -11.43 -3.70 -0.63
N PRO A 34 -11.73 -3.82 -1.94
CA PRO A 34 -12.14 -5.09 -2.53
C PRO A 34 -11.11 -6.21 -2.34
N PHE A 35 -9.81 -5.87 -2.43
CA PHE A 35 -8.73 -6.83 -2.20
C PHE A 35 -8.73 -7.32 -0.74
N PHE A 36 -8.71 -6.41 0.24
CA PHE A 36 -8.72 -6.82 1.64
C PHE A 36 -9.99 -7.58 2.01
N PHE A 37 -11.15 -7.15 1.50
CA PHE A 37 -12.41 -7.83 1.74
C PHE A 37 -12.37 -9.29 1.28
N THR A 38 -11.94 -9.53 0.04
CA THR A 38 -11.88 -10.87 -0.55
C THR A 38 -10.79 -11.73 0.10
N ALA A 39 -9.61 -11.16 0.38
CA ALA A 39 -8.53 -11.82 1.09
C ALA A 39 -8.95 -12.30 2.50
N PHE A 40 -9.54 -11.41 3.32
CA PHE A 40 -10.01 -11.80 4.64
C PHE A 40 -11.15 -12.82 4.55
N PHE A 41 -12.08 -12.67 3.61
CA PHE A 41 -13.16 -13.62 3.40
C PHE A 41 -12.64 -15.03 3.07
N GLY A 42 -11.70 -15.15 2.13
CA GLY A 42 -11.10 -16.43 1.77
C GLY A 42 -10.26 -17.06 2.88
N MET A 43 -9.50 -16.25 3.62
CA MET A 43 -8.72 -16.72 4.76
C MET A 43 -9.61 -17.18 5.93
N ILE A 44 -10.71 -16.48 6.22
CA ILE A 44 -11.70 -16.91 7.22
C ILE A 44 -12.31 -18.24 6.79
N PHE A 45 -12.71 -18.37 5.52
CA PHE A 45 -13.28 -19.61 5.01
C PHE A 45 -12.29 -20.78 5.12
N THR A 46 -11.01 -20.54 4.79
CA THR A 46 -9.94 -21.53 4.97
C THR A 46 -9.76 -21.90 6.44
N GLY A 47 -9.78 -20.93 7.35
CA GLY A 47 -9.70 -21.19 8.80
C GLY A 47 -10.86 -22.04 9.32
N LEU A 48 -12.08 -21.80 8.82
CA LEU A 48 -13.27 -22.60 9.16
C LEU A 48 -13.18 -24.05 8.67
N LEU A 49 -12.59 -24.27 7.49
CA LEU A 49 -12.50 -25.60 6.89
C LEU A 49 -11.32 -26.44 7.41
N THR A 50 -10.22 -25.77 7.76
CA THR A 50 -8.98 -26.42 8.18
C THR A 50 -8.80 -26.42 9.70
N GLU A 51 -9.66 -25.70 10.43
CA GLU A 51 -9.53 -25.39 11.86
C GLU A 51 -8.22 -24.66 12.21
N ASN A 52 -7.47 -24.21 11.19
CA ASN A 52 -6.18 -23.55 11.34
C ASN A 52 -6.30 -22.02 11.19
N TRP A 53 -6.51 -21.36 12.31
CA TRP A 53 -6.61 -19.89 12.39
C TRP A 53 -5.26 -19.17 12.37
N LEU A 54 -4.14 -19.90 12.42
CA LEU A 54 -2.81 -19.30 12.53
C LEU A 54 -2.50 -18.37 11.36
N PHE A 55 -2.89 -18.74 10.14
CA PHE A 55 -2.66 -17.92 8.95
C PHE A 55 -3.39 -16.58 9.03
N LEU A 56 -4.67 -16.60 9.43
CA LEU A 56 -5.47 -15.39 9.59
C LEU A 56 -4.88 -14.48 10.67
N ILE A 57 -4.51 -15.04 11.83
CA ILE A 57 -3.92 -14.29 12.93
C ILE A 57 -2.58 -13.69 12.50
N ALA A 58 -1.70 -14.47 11.87
CA ALA A 58 -0.40 -14.00 11.40
C ALA A 58 -0.55 -12.86 10.38
N TYR A 59 -1.50 -12.97 9.45
CA TYR A 59 -1.76 -11.93 8.45
C TYR A 59 -2.36 -10.66 9.08
N GLY A 60 -3.31 -10.81 10.02
CA GLY A 60 -3.88 -9.69 10.76
C GLY A 60 -2.83 -8.92 11.57
N VAL A 61 -1.96 -9.64 12.29
CA VAL A 61 -0.81 -9.04 13.01
C VAL A 61 0.12 -8.34 12.03
N PHE A 62 0.46 -8.98 10.91
CA PHE A 62 1.30 -8.37 9.88
C PHE A 62 0.69 -7.07 9.34
N ILE A 63 -0.60 -7.04 8.99
CA ILE A 63 -1.28 -5.84 8.49
C ILE A 63 -1.15 -4.69 9.48
N VAL A 64 -1.47 -4.95 10.77
CA VAL A 64 -1.39 -3.92 11.80
C VAL A 64 0.05 -3.39 11.91
N LEU A 65 1.04 -4.27 12.01
CA LEU A 65 2.44 -3.88 12.10
C LEU A 65 2.92 -3.17 10.83
N PHE A 66 2.47 -3.61 9.66
CA PHE A 66 2.86 -3.06 8.38
C PHE A 66 2.41 -1.60 8.26
N PHE A 67 1.10 -1.34 8.41
CA PHE A 67 0.57 0.01 8.24
C PHE A 67 0.93 0.95 9.38
N THR A 68 1.07 0.46 10.63
CA THR A 68 1.35 1.33 11.78
C THR A 68 2.82 1.54 12.10
N ILE A 69 3.71 0.59 11.79
CA ILE A 69 5.11 0.63 12.20
C ILE A 69 6.05 0.57 11.00
N ILE A 70 5.95 -0.49 10.20
CA ILE A 70 6.96 -0.83 9.17
C ILE A 70 6.89 0.15 8.01
N GLU A 71 5.72 0.31 7.38
CA GLU A 71 5.52 1.22 6.24
C GLU A 71 5.83 2.65 6.66
N MET A 72 5.41 3.06 7.86
CA MET A 72 5.72 4.40 8.34
C MET A 72 7.21 4.65 8.49
N ARG A 73 7.94 3.65 9.01
CA ARG A 73 9.39 3.73 9.20
C ARG A 73 10.13 3.72 7.88
N ILE A 74 9.72 2.88 6.94
CA ILE A 74 10.48 2.59 5.73
C ILE A 74 10.10 3.55 4.60
N LEU A 75 8.83 3.94 4.51
CA LEU A 75 8.27 4.67 3.38
C LEU A 75 7.70 6.02 3.79
N CYS A 76 6.74 6.07 4.73
CA CYS A 76 5.99 7.31 4.97
C CYS A 76 6.86 8.43 5.53
N ARG A 77 7.84 8.13 6.39
CA ARG A 77 8.72 9.17 6.97
C ARG A 77 9.54 9.95 5.94
N HIS A 78 9.70 9.42 4.73
CA HIS A 78 10.42 10.06 3.62
C HIS A 78 9.52 10.92 2.73
N CYS A 79 8.20 10.82 2.92
CA CYS A 79 7.20 11.52 2.12
C CYS A 79 6.96 12.95 2.64
N PRO A 80 6.86 13.97 1.77
CA PRO A 80 6.55 15.34 2.16
C PRO A 80 5.26 15.52 2.99
N TYR A 81 4.26 14.65 2.81
CA TYR A 81 3.04 14.65 3.64
C TYR A 81 3.34 14.39 5.13
N TYR A 82 4.42 13.67 5.43
CA TYR A 82 4.84 13.35 6.79
C TYR A 82 5.52 14.52 7.51
N ALA A 83 5.88 15.57 6.77
CA ALA A 83 6.47 16.79 7.34
C ALA A 83 5.46 17.66 8.11
N ARG A 84 4.15 17.44 7.89
CA ARG A 84 3.10 18.20 8.58
C ARG A 84 3.12 17.94 10.08
N GLU A 85 2.89 18.98 10.87
CA GLU A 85 2.74 18.86 12.32
C GLU A 85 1.41 18.17 12.68
N GLY A 86 1.41 17.39 13.75
CA GLY A 86 0.23 16.63 14.19
C GLY A 86 0.60 15.28 14.83
N ARG A 87 -0.42 14.62 15.41
CA ARG A 87 -0.29 13.25 15.95
C ARG A 87 -0.65 12.18 14.92
N THR A 88 -1.34 12.55 13.85
CA THR A 88 -1.81 11.66 12.78
C THR A 88 -1.24 12.10 11.44
N ILE A 89 -1.15 11.14 10.51
CA ILE A 89 -0.74 11.39 9.14
C ILE A 89 -1.94 11.90 8.35
N HIS A 90 -1.72 12.96 7.57
CA HIS A 90 -2.69 13.47 6.61
C HIS A 90 -2.19 13.19 5.19
N CYS A 91 -2.67 12.11 4.56
CA CYS A 91 -2.27 11.72 3.21
C CYS A 91 -3.29 10.81 2.53
N HIS A 92 -3.19 10.67 1.21
CA HIS A 92 -4.17 9.93 0.39
C HIS A 92 -4.20 8.41 0.56
N ALA A 93 -3.27 7.82 1.33
CA ALA A 93 -3.20 6.37 1.51
C ALA A 93 -3.38 5.94 2.97
N ASN A 94 -2.87 6.72 3.92
CA ASN A 94 -2.73 6.37 5.33
C ASN A 94 -3.30 7.46 6.25
N GLU A 95 -4.37 8.11 5.79
CA GLU A 95 -5.10 9.15 6.53
C GLU A 95 -5.50 8.66 7.93
N GLY A 96 -5.20 9.47 8.95
CA GLY A 96 -5.61 9.19 10.33
C GLY A 96 -4.72 8.21 11.10
N LEU A 97 -3.75 7.56 10.46
CA LEU A 97 -2.82 6.68 11.16
C LEU A 97 -1.85 7.45 12.08
N PRO A 98 -1.45 6.90 13.23
CA PRO A 98 -0.64 7.62 14.22
C PRO A 98 0.78 7.85 13.71
N ARG A 99 1.32 9.05 13.93
CA ARG A 99 2.68 9.40 13.50
C ARG A 99 3.71 8.94 14.54
N LEU A 100 4.31 7.78 14.33
CA LEU A 100 5.26 7.18 15.29
C LEU A 100 6.74 7.59 15.09
N TRP A 101 7.11 8.10 13.92
CA TRP A 101 8.49 8.38 13.55
C TRP A 101 8.73 9.87 13.29
N LYS A 102 10.01 10.25 13.21
CA LYS A 102 10.40 11.60 12.78
C LYS A 102 10.50 11.64 11.24
N TYR A 103 10.12 12.78 10.68
CA TYR A 103 10.30 13.07 9.26
C TYR A 103 11.78 13.03 8.88
N ASP A 104 12.10 12.32 7.79
CA ASP A 104 13.45 12.17 7.24
C ASP A 104 13.34 12.22 5.72
N PRO A 105 13.49 13.39 5.06
CA PRO A 105 13.24 13.55 3.62
C PRO A 105 14.24 12.83 2.70
N LYS A 106 15.23 12.14 3.25
CA LYS A 106 16.24 11.41 2.48
C LYS A 106 15.55 10.36 1.59
N PRO A 107 16.08 10.05 0.40
CA PRO A 107 15.51 8.97 -0.40
C PRO A 107 15.60 7.63 0.34
N LEU A 108 14.77 6.63 0.04
CA LEU A 108 14.92 5.28 0.61
C LEU A 108 16.28 4.66 0.24
N ASN A 109 16.93 3.95 1.16
CA ASN A 109 18.15 3.18 0.86
C ASN A 109 17.78 1.84 0.20
N LYS A 110 18.79 1.10 -0.28
CA LYS A 110 18.58 -0.18 -0.96
C LYS A 110 17.84 -1.20 -0.07
N LEU A 111 18.16 -1.24 1.23
CA LEU A 111 17.53 -2.16 2.18
C LEU A 111 16.06 -1.78 2.43
N GLU A 112 15.76 -0.50 2.65
CA GLU A 112 14.41 0.05 2.80
C GLU A 112 13.56 -0.27 1.57
N LYS A 113 14.10 -0.08 0.36
CA LYS A 113 13.42 -0.43 -0.89
C LYS A 113 13.13 -1.93 -0.98
N LEU A 114 14.12 -2.77 -0.67
CA LEU A 114 13.96 -4.23 -0.69
C LEU A 114 12.90 -4.69 0.32
N LEU A 115 12.99 -4.25 1.57
CA LEU A 115 12.05 -4.60 2.63
C LEU A 115 10.62 -4.16 2.29
N PHE A 116 10.45 -2.95 1.74
CA PHE A 116 9.14 -2.48 1.29
C PHE A 116 8.56 -3.38 0.19
N ILE A 117 9.35 -3.75 -0.82
CA ILE A 117 8.90 -4.66 -1.89
C ILE A 117 8.50 -6.02 -1.30
N LEU A 118 9.32 -6.59 -0.41
CA LEU A 118 9.00 -7.86 0.25
C LEU A 118 7.69 -7.79 1.05
N CYS A 119 7.45 -6.68 1.75
CA CYS A 119 6.20 -6.47 2.49
C CYS A 119 5.00 -6.37 1.55
N ILE A 120 5.10 -5.67 0.42
CA ILE A 120 4.01 -5.59 -0.57
C ILE A 120 3.74 -6.96 -1.21
N ILE A 121 4.80 -7.73 -1.51
CA ILE A 121 4.65 -9.11 -2.00
C ILE A 121 3.93 -9.97 -0.97
N PHE A 122 4.36 -9.93 0.29
CA PHE A 122 3.70 -10.68 1.37
C PHE A 122 2.24 -10.25 1.54
N LEU A 123 1.98 -8.92 1.54
CA LEU A 123 0.64 -8.36 1.68
C LEU A 123 -0.33 -8.89 0.62
N GLY A 124 0.12 -9.02 -0.64
CA GLY A 124 -0.69 -9.50 -1.75
C GLY A 124 -0.76 -11.03 -1.87
N VAL A 125 0.38 -11.71 -1.74
CA VAL A 125 0.53 -13.14 -2.08
C VAL A 125 0.12 -14.05 -0.92
N PHE A 126 0.32 -13.64 0.33
CA PHE A 126 0.06 -14.51 1.49
C PHE A 126 -1.40 -14.97 1.62
N PRO A 127 -2.42 -14.11 1.41
CA PRO A 127 -3.81 -14.56 1.39
C PRO A 127 -4.09 -15.59 0.31
N ILE A 128 -3.58 -15.37 -0.90
CA ILE A 128 -3.76 -16.30 -2.04
C ILE A 128 -3.14 -17.66 -1.71
N VAL A 129 -1.92 -17.69 -1.15
CA VAL A 129 -1.26 -18.94 -0.73
C VAL A 129 -2.09 -19.66 0.34
N THR A 130 -2.68 -18.93 1.28
CA THR A 130 -3.54 -19.49 2.33
C THR A 130 -4.80 -20.11 1.75
N GLU A 131 -5.47 -19.41 0.84
CA GLU A 131 -6.68 -19.93 0.20
C GLU A 131 -6.37 -21.14 -0.70
N VAL A 132 -5.25 -21.14 -1.42
CA VAL A 132 -4.77 -22.32 -2.19
C VAL A 132 -4.50 -23.51 -1.27
N TYR A 133 -3.93 -23.27 -0.09
CA TYR A 133 -3.80 -24.31 0.94
C TYR A 133 -5.17 -24.85 1.37
N GLY A 134 -6.18 -23.99 1.57
CA GLY A 134 -7.54 -24.41 1.84
C GLY A 134 -8.15 -25.28 0.73
N ILE A 135 -7.94 -24.91 -0.55
CA ILE A 135 -8.38 -25.70 -1.70
C ILE A 135 -7.73 -27.08 -1.69
N TRP A 136 -6.41 -27.13 -1.48
CA TRP A 136 -5.66 -28.38 -1.38
C TRP A 136 -6.16 -29.25 -0.22
N TRP A 137 -6.48 -28.67 0.94
CA TRP A 137 -7.04 -29.40 2.07
C TRP A 137 -8.39 -30.05 1.74
N ILE A 138 -9.31 -29.29 1.15
CA ILE A 138 -10.63 -29.80 0.72
C ILE A 138 -10.46 -30.94 -0.29
N TYR A 139 -9.51 -30.82 -1.22
CA TYR A 139 -9.25 -31.84 -2.23
C TYR A 139 -8.84 -33.19 -1.60
N ASN A 140 -8.02 -33.17 -0.55
CA ASN A 140 -7.60 -34.38 0.15
C ASN A 140 -8.71 -35.00 1.03
N ASP A 141 -9.70 -34.21 1.46
CA ASP A 141 -10.85 -34.66 2.27
C ASP A 141 -12.18 -34.41 1.55
N TYR A 142 -12.21 -34.67 0.24
CA TYR A 142 -13.35 -34.31 -0.62
C TYR A 142 -14.66 -35.01 -0.20
N ALA A 143 -14.55 -36.18 0.42
CA ALA A 143 -15.69 -36.97 0.89
C ALA A 143 -16.47 -36.25 2.01
N ARG A 144 -15.79 -35.41 2.81
CA ARG A 144 -16.39 -34.68 3.93
C ARG A 144 -17.05 -33.37 3.51
N TYR A 145 -16.41 -32.62 2.61
CA TYR A 145 -16.82 -31.25 2.27
C TYR A 145 -17.59 -31.14 0.94
N GLY A 146 -17.38 -32.09 0.03
CA GLY A 146 -18.01 -32.09 -1.28
C GLY A 146 -17.43 -31.07 -2.27
N TYR A 147 -17.70 -31.30 -3.55
CA TYR A 147 -17.12 -30.55 -4.67
C TYR A 147 -17.54 -29.07 -4.71
N PHE A 148 -18.77 -28.75 -4.30
CA PHE A 148 -19.28 -27.38 -4.33
C PHE A 148 -18.53 -26.43 -3.40
N VAL A 149 -18.04 -26.92 -2.25
CA VAL A 149 -17.24 -26.12 -1.31
C VAL A 149 -15.88 -25.79 -1.92
N ALA A 150 -15.24 -26.74 -2.61
CA ALA A 150 -14.00 -26.51 -3.33
C ALA A 150 -14.18 -25.46 -4.44
N LEU A 151 -15.25 -25.56 -5.25
CA LEU A 151 -15.57 -24.57 -6.27
C LEU A 151 -15.79 -23.17 -5.68
N GLY A 152 -16.47 -23.08 -4.54
CA GLY A 152 -16.67 -21.82 -3.82
C GLY A 152 -15.34 -21.16 -3.45
N LEU A 153 -14.43 -21.91 -2.82
CA LEU A 153 -13.12 -21.37 -2.43
C LEU A 153 -12.24 -21.03 -3.66
N ILE A 154 -12.28 -21.83 -4.72
CA ILE A 154 -11.62 -21.48 -6.00
C ILE A 154 -12.15 -20.14 -6.55
N GLY A 155 -13.47 -19.94 -6.53
CA GLY A 155 -14.10 -18.69 -6.97
C GLY A 155 -13.66 -17.49 -6.12
N ILE A 156 -13.53 -17.68 -4.80
CA ILE A 156 -13.00 -16.65 -3.89
C ILE A 156 -11.55 -16.34 -4.26
N THR A 157 -10.69 -17.34 -4.44
CA THR A 157 -9.27 -17.14 -4.77
C THR A 157 -9.03 -16.46 -6.10
N ILE A 158 -9.83 -16.79 -7.11
CA ILE A 158 -9.80 -16.06 -8.39
C ILE A 158 -10.18 -14.60 -8.15
N THR A 159 -11.22 -14.34 -7.35
CA THR A 159 -11.66 -12.98 -7.04
C THR A 159 -10.62 -12.19 -6.24
N THR A 160 -10.00 -12.80 -5.21
CA THR A 160 -8.87 -12.21 -4.45
C THR A 160 -7.71 -11.85 -5.38
N THR A 161 -7.38 -12.74 -6.32
CA THR A 161 -6.31 -12.49 -7.30
C THR A 161 -6.66 -11.36 -8.27
N ILE A 162 -7.89 -11.33 -8.79
CA ILE A 162 -8.35 -10.27 -9.70
C ILE A 162 -8.34 -8.91 -8.99
N THR A 163 -8.87 -8.84 -7.77
CA THR A 163 -8.91 -7.58 -7.00
C THR A 163 -7.51 -7.10 -6.63
N LEU A 164 -6.57 -8.00 -6.31
CA LEU A 164 -5.15 -7.65 -6.14
C LEU A 164 -4.56 -7.03 -7.43
N ILE A 165 -4.78 -7.66 -8.58
CA ILE A 165 -4.29 -7.16 -9.87
C ILE A 165 -4.90 -5.79 -10.18
N VAL A 166 -6.22 -5.64 -10.00
CA VAL A 166 -6.92 -4.37 -10.18
C VAL A 166 -6.37 -3.28 -9.26
N TRP A 167 -6.09 -3.60 -8.00
CA TRP A 167 -5.47 -2.67 -7.07
C TRP A 167 -4.07 -2.24 -7.54
N LEU A 168 -3.20 -3.19 -7.92
CA LEU A 168 -1.84 -2.91 -8.39
C LEU A 168 -1.84 -2.09 -9.70
N ILE A 169 -2.76 -2.39 -10.63
CA ILE A 169 -2.96 -1.60 -11.84
C ILE A 169 -3.45 -0.20 -11.48
N GLY A 170 -4.43 -0.10 -10.59
CA GLY A 170 -4.96 1.17 -10.09
C GLY A 170 -3.86 2.06 -9.53
N LEU A 171 -3.04 1.52 -8.61
CA LEU A 171 -1.84 2.17 -8.08
C LEU A 171 -0.94 2.68 -9.20
N ARG A 172 -0.59 1.79 -10.14
CA ARG A 172 0.36 2.08 -11.22
C ARG A 172 -0.13 3.14 -12.19
N LEU A 173 -1.42 3.19 -12.49
CA LEU A 173 -1.99 4.07 -13.51
C LEU A 173 -2.48 5.41 -12.94
N PHE A 174 -3.05 5.42 -11.73
CA PHE A 174 -3.74 6.59 -11.21
C PHE A 174 -3.01 7.27 -10.03
N PHE A 175 -2.29 6.51 -9.21
CA PHE A 175 -1.72 7.02 -7.96
C PHE A 175 -0.22 7.30 -8.06
N CYS A 176 0.56 6.29 -8.45
CA CYS A 176 2.01 6.36 -8.52
C CYS A 176 2.58 7.39 -9.52
N PRO A 177 1.94 7.71 -10.66
CA PRO A 177 2.45 8.72 -11.61
C PRO A 177 2.43 10.15 -11.09
N ASN A 178 1.61 10.45 -10.08
CA ASN A 178 1.43 11.80 -9.53
C ASN A 178 1.86 11.88 -8.05
N CYS A 179 2.41 10.80 -7.47
CA CYS A 179 2.74 10.72 -6.05
C CYS A 179 4.02 11.48 -5.71
N VAL A 180 3.98 12.31 -4.66
CA VAL A 180 5.13 13.10 -4.19
C VAL A 180 6.16 12.33 -3.36
N ASN A 181 5.91 11.04 -3.07
CA ASN A 181 6.92 10.18 -2.47
C ASN A 181 7.83 9.57 -3.55
N PHE A 182 8.71 10.39 -4.12
CA PHE A 182 9.53 10.04 -5.29
C PHE A 182 10.54 8.92 -5.06
N SER A 183 10.87 8.62 -3.81
CA SER A 183 11.83 7.57 -3.48
C SER A 183 11.21 6.18 -3.31
N CYS A 184 9.88 6.10 -3.33
CA CYS A 184 9.12 4.85 -3.33
C CYS A 184 9.45 4.00 -4.58
N PRO A 185 9.71 2.68 -4.43
CA PRO A 185 9.95 1.79 -5.58
C PRO A 185 8.80 1.72 -6.60
N LEU A 186 7.59 2.05 -6.18
CA LEU A 186 6.40 2.03 -7.04
C LEU A 186 6.17 3.38 -7.76
N ASN A 187 6.88 4.44 -7.38
CA ASN A 187 6.69 5.78 -7.93
C ASN A 187 7.01 5.80 -9.44
N ARG A 188 6.21 6.56 -10.20
CA ARG A 188 6.35 6.67 -11.67
C ARG A 188 6.41 8.11 -12.17
N VAL A 189 6.63 9.06 -11.29
CA VAL A 189 6.76 10.47 -11.65
C VAL A 189 8.00 10.64 -12.56
N PRO A 190 7.85 11.25 -13.74
CA PRO A 190 8.97 11.60 -14.60
C PRO A 190 10.05 12.43 -13.89
N ARG A 191 11.34 12.16 -14.16
CA ARG A 191 12.45 12.84 -13.48
C ARG A 191 12.41 14.37 -13.59
N ASN A 192 12.02 14.92 -14.75
CA ASN A 192 11.88 16.35 -14.93
C ASN A 192 10.88 16.99 -13.95
N LEU A 193 9.80 16.29 -13.58
CA LEU A 193 8.85 16.76 -12.56
C LEU A 193 9.41 16.60 -11.14
N VAL A 194 10.16 15.52 -10.88
CA VAL A 194 10.88 15.33 -9.60
C VAL A 194 11.88 16.48 -9.38
N ASP A 195 12.72 16.75 -10.36
CA ASP A 195 13.74 17.80 -10.30
C ASP A 195 13.09 19.17 -10.11
N ALA A 196 12.05 19.48 -10.89
CA ALA A 196 11.29 20.73 -10.75
C ALA A 196 10.62 20.87 -9.37
N TYR A 197 10.16 19.77 -8.76
CA TYR A 197 9.65 19.77 -7.40
C TYR A 197 10.77 20.03 -6.38
N LEU A 198 11.92 19.36 -6.51
CA LEU A 198 13.06 19.52 -5.61
C LEU A 198 13.61 20.95 -5.66
N GLU A 199 13.64 21.61 -6.82
CA GLU A 199 14.00 23.03 -6.92
C GLU A 199 13.10 23.94 -6.07
N LYS A 200 11.82 23.58 -5.93
CA LYS A 200 10.84 24.29 -5.09
C LYS A 200 10.82 23.82 -3.63
N ASN A 201 11.49 22.71 -3.30
CA ASN A 201 11.55 22.14 -1.96
C ASN A 201 13.02 22.03 -1.48
N PRO A 202 13.61 23.11 -0.94
CA PRO A 202 15.03 23.15 -0.59
C PRO A 202 15.40 22.16 0.52
N ILE A 203 14.48 21.86 1.44
CA ILE A 203 14.71 20.89 2.53
C ILE A 203 14.92 19.49 1.95
N MET A 204 14.01 19.06 1.08
CA MET A 204 14.09 17.75 0.44
C MET A 204 15.28 17.68 -0.52
N LYS A 205 15.52 18.73 -1.31
CA LYS A 205 16.66 18.82 -2.24
C LYS A 205 18.00 18.66 -1.51
N LYS A 206 18.18 19.35 -0.38
CA LYS A 206 19.40 19.22 0.43
C LYS A 206 19.59 17.79 0.93
N ALA A 207 18.55 17.19 1.48
CA ALA A 207 18.60 15.83 2.01
C ALA A 207 18.88 14.76 0.93
N TRP A 208 18.43 14.99 -0.30
CA TRP A 208 18.71 14.10 -1.43
C TRP A 208 20.17 14.18 -1.87
N LYS A 209 20.75 15.39 -1.93
CA LYS A 209 22.17 15.60 -2.27
C LYS A 209 23.14 15.02 -1.24
N GLU A 210 22.79 15.01 0.04
CA GLU A 210 23.64 14.47 1.11
C GLU A 210 23.75 12.93 1.10
N ARG A 211 22.99 12.24 0.24
CA ARG A 211 22.91 10.78 0.19
C ARG A 211 23.32 10.19 -1.16
N GLU A 212 23.57 11.03 -2.16
CA GLU A 212 24.28 10.67 -3.39
C GLU A 212 25.77 10.50 -3.11
#